data_AF-A0A926Q9J7-F1
#
_entry.id   AF-A0A926Q9J7-F1
#
_cell.length_a   1.000
_cell.length_b   1.000
_cell.length_c   1.000
_cell.angle_alpha   90.00
_cell.angle_beta   90.00
_cell.angle_gamma   90.00
#
_symmetry.space_group_name_H-M   'P 1'
#
loop_
_entity.id
_entity.type
_entity.pdbx_description
1 polymer ?
#
loop_
_entity_poly.entity_id
_entity_poly.type
_entity_poly.pdbx_seq_one_letter_code
_entity_poly.pdbx_strand_id
1 'polypeptide(L)'
;MQKERVRVRGAAILAAAGVALAGLVLAAVFVRLSLDWSDAQPYEGDVTETRYIVFMLIALVIAAGGLLCGVWIYRRKTRRKA
;
A
#
# COMPACT_ATOMS: atom_id res chain seq x y z
N MET A 1 15.61 25.32 19.08
CA MET A 1 15.83 24.43 17.91
C MET A 1 15.36 22.96 18.11
N GLN A 2 15.48 22.31 19.27
CA GLN A 2 15.14 20.89 19.43
C GLN A 2 13.64 20.56 19.31
N LYS A 3 12.74 21.36 19.91
CA LYS A 3 11.27 21.17 19.83
C LYS A 3 10.74 21.20 18.38
N GLU A 4 11.33 22.04 17.53
CA GLU A 4 10.90 22.20 16.14
C GLU A 4 11.24 20.98 15.28
N ARG A 5 12.43 20.38 15.49
CA ARG A 5 12.80 19.12 14.82
C ARG A 5 11.88 17.96 15.19
N VAL A 6 11.43 17.90 16.45
CA VAL A 6 10.50 16.85 16.92
C VAL A 6 9.14 16.96 16.24
N ARG A 7 8.56 18.18 16.16
CA ARG A 7 7.27 18.42 15.49
C ARG A 7 7.29 18.03 14.01
N VAL A 8 8.36 18.38 13.30
CA VAL A 8 8.51 18.06 11.87
C VAL A 8 8.67 16.56 11.65
N ARG A 9 9.47 15.89 12.48
CA ARG A 9 9.61 14.43 12.41
C ARG A 9 8.30 13.71 12.68
N GLY A 10 7.53 14.15 13.68
CA GLY A 10 6.20 13.62 13.98
C GLY A 10 5.25 13.74 12.78
N ALA A 11 5.15 14.93 12.18
CA ALA A 11 4.31 15.14 11.00
C ALA A 11 4.77 14.32 9.76
N ALA A 12 6.07 14.12 9.59
CA ALA A 12 6.61 13.29 8.52
C ALA A 12 6.30 11.80 8.72
N ILE A 13 6.39 11.31 9.96
CA ILE A 13 6.04 9.93 10.32
C ILE A 13 4.55 9.69 10.10
N LEU A 14 3.69 10.59 10.59
CA LEU A 14 2.23 10.45 10.41
C LEU A 14 1.83 10.43 8.93
N ALA A 15 2.42 11.30 8.12
CA ALA A 15 2.16 11.31 6.67
C ALA A 15 2.65 10.02 5.99
N ALA A 16 3.86 9.55 6.34
CA ALA A 16 4.41 8.32 5.78
C ALA A 16 3.60 7.08 6.18
N ALA A 17 3.25 6.98 7.46
CA ALA A 17 2.43 5.89 7.99
C ALA A 17 1.02 5.91 7.40
N GLY A 18 0.40 7.10 7.26
CA GLY A 18 -0.92 7.23 6.64
C GLY A 18 -0.94 6.76 5.19
N VAL A 19 0.09 7.10 4.40
CA VAL A 19 0.20 6.66 3.00
C VAL A 19 0.47 5.15 2.90
N ALA A 20 1.36 4.61 3.74
CA ALA A 20 1.60 3.18 3.82
C ALA A 20 0.32 2.40 4.17
N LEU A 21 -0.40 2.87 5.20
CA LEU A 21 -1.67 2.28 5.63
C LEU A 21 -2.71 2.34 4.51
N ALA A 22 -2.85 3.49 3.84
CA ALA A 22 -3.79 3.64 2.74
C ALA A 22 -3.51 2.67 1.59
N GLY A 23 -2.24 2.42 1.27
CA GLY A 23 -1.85 1.41 0.27
C GLY A 23 -2.21 -0.01 0.70
N LEU A 24 -2.02 -0.37 1.98
CA LEU A 24 -2.41 -1.68 2.51
C LEU A 24 -3.93 -1.86 2.51
N VAL A 25 -4.68 -0.83 2.93
CA VAL A 25 -6.15 -0.85 2.89
C VAL A 25 -6.64 -0.99 1.45
N LEU A 26 -6.06 -0.25 0.50
CA LEU A 26 -6.42 -0.36 -0.91
C LEU A 26 -6.12 -1.75 -1.47
N ALA A 27 -4.98 -2.35 -1.13
CA ALA A 27 -4.65 -3.71 -1.53
C ALA A 27 -5.67 -4.72 -0.96
N ALA A 28 -6.05 -4.59 0.32
CA ALA A 28 -7.05 -5.45 0.94
C ALA A 28 -8.45 -5.31 0.29
N VAL A 29 -8.88 -4.08 0.01
CA VAL A 29 -10.13 -3.81 -0.71
C VAL A 29 -10.10 -4.41 -2.11
N PHE A 30 -8.99 -4.25 -2.84
CA PHE A 30 -8.81 -4.85 -4.16
C PHE A 30 -8.92 -6.38 -4.12
N VAL A 31 -8.22 -7.04 -3.18
CA VAL A 31 -8.29 -8.50 -3.00
C VAL A 31 -9.73 -8.91 -2.72
N ARG A 32 -10.42 -8.20 -1.82
CA ARG A 32 -11.79 -8.53 -1.46
C ARG A 32 -12.73 -8.45 -2.67
N LEU A 33 -12.69 -7.35 -3.42
CA LEU A 33 -13.51 -7.17 -4.61
C LEU A 33 -13.18 -8.17 -5.72
N SER A 34 -11.89 -8.51 -5.89
CA SER A 34 -11.45 -9.47 -6.91
C SER A 34 -11.91 -10.88 -6.59
N LEU A 35 -11.87 -11.28 -5.31
CA LEU A 35 -12.39 -12.56 -4.85
C LEU A 35 -13.92 -12.61 -4.97
N ASP A 36 -14.63 -11.59 -4.50
CA ASP A 36 -16.10 -11.51 -4.62
C ASP A 36 -16.54 -11.58 -6.11
N TRP A 37 -15.79 -10.96 -7.03
CA TRP A 37 -16.03 -11.07 -8.47
C TRP A 37 -15.70 -12.46 -9.03
N SER A 38 -14.60 -13.06 -8.58
CA SER A 38 -14.17 -14.39 -9.05
C SER A 38 -15.14 -15.48 -8.60
N ASP A 39 -15.67 -15.37 -7.39
CA ASP A 39 -16.63 -16.33 -6.81
C ASP A 39 -18.00 -16.29 -7.51
N ALA A 40 -18.31 -15.19 -8.21
CA ALA A 40 -19.51 -15.09 -9.04
C ALA A 40 -19.39 -15.84 -10.38
N GLN A 41 -18.21 -16.37 -10.73
CA GLN A 41 -17.97 -17.07 -11.98
C GLN A 41 -17.92 -18.59 -11.81
N PRO A 42 -18.27 -19.36 -12.85
CA PRO A 42 -18.03 -20.80 -12.86
C PRO A 42 -16.55 -21.11 -12.61
N TYR A 43 -16.28 -22.13 -11.80
CA TYR A 43 -14.92 -22.58 -11.56
C TYR A 43 -14.40 -23.35 -12.79
N GLU A 44 -13.33 -22.84 -13.41
CA GLU A 44 -12.76 -23.36 -14.66
C GLU A 44 -11.40 -24.06 -14.46
N GLY A 45 -11.05 -24.44 -13.22
CA GLY A 45 -9.76 -25.09 -12.92
C GLY A 45 -8.58 -24.14 -13.15
N ASP A 46 -7.66 -24.51 -14.05
CA ASP A 46 -6.41 -23.81 -14.36
C ASP A 46 -6.60 -22.31 -14.67
N VAL A 47 -7.72 -21.95 -15.32
CA VAL A 47 -8.02 -20.55 -15.63
C VAL A 47 -8.29 -19.75 -14.37
N THR A 48 -9.02 -20.31 -13.41
CA THR A 48 -9.32 -19.67 -12.13
C THR A 48 -8.04 -19.54 -11.29
N GLU A 49 -7.19 -20.57 -11.27
CA GLU A 49 -5.90 -20.53 -10.57
C GLU A 49 -4.99 -19.42 -11.12
N THR A 50 -4.94 -19.27 -12.44
CA THR A 50 -4.18 -18.20 -13.09
C THR A 50 -4.67 -16.82 -12.66
N ARG A 51 -6.00 -16.61 -12.58
CA ARG A 51 -6.58 -15.35 -12.12
C ARG A 51 -6.17 -15.02 -10.68
N TYR A 52 -6.15 -16.00 -9.78
CA TYR A 52 -5.71 -15.79 -8.40
C TYR A 52 -4.24 -15.36 -8.29
N ILE A 53 -3.35 -15.96 -9.09
CA ILE A 53 -1.94 -15.53 -9.14
C ILE A 53 -1.85 -14.08 -9.62
N VAL A 54 -2.59 -13.73 -10.68
CA VAL A 54 -2.61 -12.35 -11.21
C VAL A 54 -3.12 -11.36 -10.16
N PHE A 55 -4.21 -11.68 -9.45
CA PHE A 55 -4.73 -10.83 -8.37
C PHE A 55 -3.73 -10.69 -7.22
N MET A 56 -3.05 -11.76 -6.83
CA MET A 56 -2.01 -11.73 -5.81
C MET A 56 -0.86 -10.80 -6.21
N LEU A 57 -0.38 -10.87 -7.46
CA LEU A 57 0.67 -10.00 -7.97
C LEU A 57 0.25 -8.52 -8.00
N ILE A 58 -0.98 -8.23 -8.44
CA ILE A 58 -1.51 -6.85 -8.44
C ILE A 58 -1.59 -6.31 -7.01
N ALA A 59 -2.14 -7.10 -6.08
CA ALA A 59 -2.24 -6.72 -4.68
C ALA A 59 -0.86 -6.43 -4.06
N LEU A 60 0.14 -7.26 -4.38
CA LEU A 60 1.52 -7.07 -3.95
C LEU A 60 2.08 -5.72 -4.45
N VAL A 61 1.85 -5.39 -5.72
CA VAL A 61 2.30 -4.12 -6.32
C VAL A 61 1.64 -2.93 -5.64
N ILE A 62 0.33 -3.00 -5.35
CA ILE A 62 -0.39 -1.93 -4.64
C ILE A 62 0.19 -1.73 -3.23
N ALA A 63 0.35 -2.82 -2.47
CA ALA A 63 0.89 -2.79 -1.12
C ALA A 63 2.33 -2.25 -1.10
N ALA A 64 3.20 -2.79 -1.96
CA ALA A 64 4.58 -2.35 -2.09
C ALA A 64 4.66 -0.88 -2.51
N GLY A 65 3.82 -0.44 -3.46
CA GLY A 65 3.73 0.95 -3.90
C GLY A 65 3.37 1.90 -2.76
N GLY A 66 2.39 1.54 -1.93
CA GLY A 66 2.03 2.31 -0.73
C GLY A 66 3.19 2.43 0.27
N LEU A 67 3.87 1.32 0.56
CA LEU A 67 5.03 1.29 1.45
C LEU A 67 6.19 2.14 0.91
N LEU A 68 6.54 1.98 -0.37
CA LEU A 68 7.61 2.73 -1.03
C LEU A 68 7.29 4.23 -1.05
N CYS A 69 6.04 4.62 -1.33
CA CYS A 69 5.59 6.01 -1.25
C CYS A 69 5.71 6.58 0.17
N GLY A 70 5.30 5.82 1.19
CA GLY A 70 5.47 6.21 2.59
C GLY A 70 6.94 6.45 2.96
N VAL A 71 7.81 5.50 2.61
CA VAL A 71 9.27 5.63 2.80
C VAL A 71 9.82 6.84 2.04
N TRP A 72 9.40 7.06 0.80
CA TRP A 72 9.86 8.19 -0.01
C TRP A 72 9.44 9.54 0.58
N ILE A 73 8.21 9.68 1.06
CA ILE A 73 7.70 10.88 1.74
C ILE A 73 8.53 11.15 3.00
N TYR A 74 8.80 10.13 3.81
CA TYR A 74 9.63 10.27 5.00
C TYR A 74 11.04 10.76 4.66
N ARG A 75 11.70 10.11 3.68
CA ARG A 75 13.06 10.48 3.24
C ARG A 75 13.11 11.89 2.65
N ARG A 76 12.11 12.30 1.87
CA ARG A 76 12.04 13.62 1.25
C ARG A 76 11.84 14.73 2.28
N LYS A 77 10.94 14.53 3.25
CA LYS A 77 10.67 15.54 4.30
C LYS A 77 11.80 15.67 5.31
N THR A 78 12.54 14.59 5.57
CA THR A 78 13.71 14.61 6.46
C THR A 78 14.93 15.25 5.79
N ARG A 79 15.18 14.99 4.49
CA ARG A 79 16.31 15.60 3.76
C ARG A 79 16.13 17.08 3.44
N ARG A 80 14.91 17.58 3.23
CA ARG A 80 14.68 19.02 2.95
C ARG A 80 14.94 19.96 4.14
N LYS A 81 15.17 19.42 5.35
CA LYS A 81 15.39 20.20 6.57
C LYS A 81 16.71 19.88 7.28
N ALA A 82 17.58 19.09 6.65
CA ALA A 82 18.98 18.93 7.03
C ALA A 82 19.80 19.97 6.26
#